data_AF-A0A7J9AXX9-F1
#
_entry.id   AF-A0A7J9AXX9-F1
#
_cell.length_a   1.000
_cell.length_b   1.000
_cell.length_c   1.000
_cell.angle_alpha   90.00
_cell.angle_beta   90.00
_cell.angle_gamma   90.00
#
_symmetry.space_group_name_H-M   'P 1'
#
loop_
_entity.id
_entity.type
_entity.pdbx_description
1 polymer ?
#
loop_
_entity_poly.entity_id
_entity_poly.type
_entity_poly.pdbx_seq_one_letter_code
_entity_poly.pdbx_strand_id
1 'polypeptide(L)'
;DLPALISNFKNQGLNKRDLVALSGGSTIGLLQCVIFRNRIYNATDIDLAFAKEHRATCLCIGGNTNLTPFDLILARFDTTYFTNLVKQRGYSPLIKHFSMMGQLINL
;
A
#
# COMPACT_ATOMS: atom_id res chain seq x y z
N ASP A 1 3.37 -11.66 -6.16
CA ASP A 1 4.32 -12.04 -5.09
C ASP A 1 5.67 -11.37 -5.31
N LEU A 2 6.47 -11.10 -4.27
CA LEU A 2 7.70 -10.27 -4.37
C LEU A 2 8.76 -10.85 -5.34
N PRO A 3 9.06 -12.16 -5.33
CA PRO A 3 10.06 -12.72 -6.25
C PRO A 3 9.67 -12.54 -7.72
N ALA A 4 8.39 -12.73 -8.04
CA ALA A 4 7.85 -12.50 -9.38
C ALA A 4 7.95 -11.02 -9.78
N LEU A 5 7.69 -10.11 -8.84
CA LEU A 5 7.80 -8.67 -9.08
C LEU A 5 9.24 -8.24 -9.35
N ILE A 6 10.20 -8.74 -8.56
CA ILE A 6 11.64 -8.50 -8.79
C ILE A 6 12.06 -9.05 -10.16
N SER A 7 11.61 -10.25 -10.53
CA SER A 7 11.91 -10.84 -11.84
C SER A 7 11.36 -9.99 -12.99
N ASN A 8 10.12 -9.49 -12.87
CA ASN A 8 9.51 -8.65 -13.89
C ASN A 8 10.27 -7.34 -14.08
N PHE A 9 10.68 -6.70 -12.99
CA PHE A 9 11.48 -5.48 -13.06
C PHE A 9 12.84 -5.74 -13.70
N LYS A 10 13.51 -6.84 -13.31
CA LYS A 10 14.78 -7.24 -13.90
C LYS A 10 14.67 -7.49 -15.41
N ASN A 11 13.57 -8.08 -15.87
CA ASN A 11 13.30 -8.30 -17.30
C ASN A 11 13.13 -6.98 -18.09
N GLN A 12 12.78 -5.89 -17.41
CA GLN A 12 12.69 -4.54 -17.97
C GLN A 12 13.99 -3.73 -17.77
N GLY A 13 15.07 -4.36 -17.29
CA GLY A 13 16.34 -3.67 -16.99
C GLY A 13 16.32 -2.85 -15.70
N LEU A 14 15.28 -2.99 -14.87
CA LEU A 14 15.10 -2.24 -13.63
C LEU A 14 15.62 -3.03 -12.43
N ASN A 15 16.23 -2.32 -11.48
CA ASN A 15 16.79 -2.90 -10.27
C ASN A 15 15.82 -2.79 -9.08
N LYS A 16 16.23 -3.29 -7.90
CA LYS A 16 15.40 -3.26 -6.68
C LYS A 16 15.09 -1.84 -6.18
N ARG A 17 15.97 -0.86 -6.40
CA ARG A 17 15.70 0.55 -6.06
C ARG A 17 14.64 1.13 -6.98
N ASP A 18 14.70 0.83 -8.28
CA ASP A 18 13.69 1.26 -9.25
C ASP A 18 12.32 0.67 -8.88
N LEU A 19 12.29 -0.59 -8.42
CA LEU A 19 11.09 -1.22 -7.88
C LEU A 19 10.49 -0.43 -6.71
N VAL A 20 11.30 -0.02 -5.73
CA VAL A 20 10.82 0.78 -4.59
C VAL A 20 10.38 2.17 -5.04
N ALA A 21 11.17 2.85 -5.86
CA ALA A 21 10.86 4.18 -6.35
C ALA A 21 9.55 4.22 -7.16
N LEU A 22 9.36 3.27 -8.09
CA LEU A 22 8.15 3.19 -8.93
C LEU A 22 6.92 2.75 -8.14
N SER A 23 7.10 2.00 -7.05
CA SER A 23 5.98 1.65 -6.16
C SER A 23 5.44 2.87 -5.40
N GLY A 24 6.29 3.87 -5.15
CA GLY A 24 5.88 5.20 -4.67
C GLY A 24 4.99 5.97 -5.66
N GLY A 25 4.95 5.60 -6.95
CA GLY A 25 4.00 6.14 -7.92
C GLY A 25 2.53 5.86 -7.59
N SER A 26 2.27 4.91 -6.68
CA SER A 26 0.91 4.56 -6.24
C SER A 26 0.34 5.49 -5.17
N THR A 27 1.04 6.57 -4.79
CA THR A 27 0.64 7.50 -3.71
C THR A 27 -0.58 8.36 -4.07
N ILE A 28 -0.91 8.49 -5.36
CA ILE A 28 -1.97 9.38 -5.85
C ILE A 28 -3.13 8.54 -6.38
N GLY A 29 -4.30 8.66 -5.75
CA GLY A 29 -5.53 8.08 -6.28
C GLY A 29 -6.56 7.68 -5.22
N LEU A 30 -7.70 7.26 -5.74
CA LEU A 30 -8.79 6.66 -4.98
C LEU A 30 -8.81 5.15 -5.24
N LEU A 31 -8.98 4.35 -4.19
CA LEU A 31 -9.22 2.92 -4.30
C LEU A 31 -10.67 2.60 -3.99
N GLN A 32 -11.22 1.64 -4.72
CA GLN A 32 -12.50 1.03 -4.37
C GLN A 32 -12.32 0.10 -3.16
N CYS A 33 -13.27 0.14 -2.22
CA CYS A 33 -13.25 -0.71 -1.02
C CYS A 33 -13.04 -2.19 -1.33
N VAL A 34 -13.55 -2.70 -2.46
CA VAL A 34 -13.36 -4.11 -2.87
C VAL A 34 -11.89 -4.52 -2.96
N ILE A 35 -10.99 -3.58 -3.30
CA ILE A 35 -9.56 -3.85 -3.53
C ILE A 35 -8.85 -4.19 -2.22
N PHE A 36 -9.24 -3.57 -1.11
CA PHE A 36 -8.52 -3.65 0.15
C PHE A 36 -9.36 -4.11 1.34
N ARG A 37 -10.67 -4.38 1.15
CA ARG A 37 -11.57 -4.85 2.20
C ARG A 37 -11.00 -6.05 2.95
N ASN A 38 -10.51 -7.05 2.22
CA ASN A 38 -9.95 -8.25 2.84
C ASN A 38 -8.80 -7.91 3.80
N ARG A 39 -7.97 -6.93 3.45
CA ARG A 39 -6.84 -6.51 4.31
C ARG A 39 -7.34 -5.81 5.57
N ILE A 40 -8.24 -4.84 5.45
CA ILE A 40 -8.71 -4.07 6.63
C ILE A 40 -9.52 -4.94 7.61
N TYR A 41 -10.09 -6.08 7.20
CA TYR A 41 -10.82 -6.98 8.10
C TYR A 41 -9.99 -8.18 8.59
N ASN A 42 -9.13 -8.76 7.74
CA ASN A 42 -8.52 -10.06 8.01
C ASN A 42 -6.98 -10.03 8.16
N ALA A 43 -6.31 -8.90 7.90
CA ALA A 43 -4.86 -8.82 8.06
C ALA A 43 -4.47 -8.72 9.55
N THR A 44 -3.41 -9.44 9.92
CA THR A 44 -2.83 -9.38 11.27
C THR A 44 -1.68 -8.38 11.38
N ASP A 45 -1.22 -7.86 10.23
CA ASP A 45 -0.08 -6.95 10.06
C ASP A 45 -0.51 -5.55 9.61
N ILE A 46 -1.60 -5.03 10.19
CA ILE A 46 -2.16 -3.72 9.88
C ILE A 46 -2.34 -2.91 11.16
N ASP A 47 -2.06 -1.61 11.10
CA ASP A 47 -2.39 -0.69 12.19
C ASP A 47 -3.91 -0.73 12.47
N LEU A 48 -4.28 -1.08 13.70
CA LEU A 48 -5.67 -1.25 14.12
C LEU A 48 -6.48 0.06 14.04
N ALA A 49 -5.85 1.20 14.30
CA ALA A 49 -6.51 2.51 14.21
C ALA A 49 -6.78 2.86 12.74
N PHE A 50 -5.80 2.63 11.86
CA PHE A 50 -5.94 2.79 10.41
C PHE A 50 -7.06 1.88 9.87
N ALA A 51 -7.06 0.60 10.26
CA ALA A 51 -8.13 -0.32 9.87
C ALA A 51 -9.50 0.17 10.36
N LYS A 52 -9.61 0.62 11.61
CA LYS A 52 -10.86 1.11 12.20
C LYS A 52 -11.40 2.35 11.48
N GLU A 53 -10.53 3.31 11.16
CA GLU A 53 -10.87 4.52 10.41
C GLU A 53 -11.50 4.16 9.05
N HIS A 54 -10.90 3.21 8.33
CA HIS A 54 -11.34 2.85 6.99
C HIS A 54 -12.55 1.91 6.96
N ARG A 55 -12.79 1.15 8.03
CA ARG A 55 -14.01 0.34 8.20
C ARG A 55 -15.27 1.21 8.33
N ALA A 56 -15.15 2.49 8.72
CA ALA A 56 -16.29 3.41 8.75
C ALA A 56 -16.83 3.70 7.34
N THR A 57 -15.95 3.77 6.33
CA THR A 57 -16.31 4.02 4.93
C THR A 57 -16.50 2.72 4.13
N CYS A 58 -15.70 1.70 4.45
CA CYS A 58 -15.71 0.39 3.82
C CYS A 58 -16.32 -0.66 4.74
N LEU A 59 -17.65 -0.78 4.68
CA LEU A 59 -18.41 -1.80 5.39
C LEU A 59 -17.95 -3.21 5.01
N CYS A 60 -18.11 -4.15 5.95
CA CYS A 60 -17.73 -5.56 5.78
C CYS A 60 -18.51 -6.22 4.63
N ILE A 61 -19.75 -5.79 4.41
CA ILE A 61 -20.63 -6.28 3.35
C ILE A 61 -21.21 -5.07 2.62
N GLY A 62 -21.20 -5.10 1.28
CA GLY A 62 -21.68 -3.99 0.45
C GLY A 62 -20.69 -2.82 0.31
N GLY A 63 -21.05 -1.81 -0.48
CA GLY A 63 -20.20 -0.62 -0.68
C GLY A 63 -18.89 -0.90 -1.44
N ASN A 64 -18.88 -1.90 -2.33
CA ASN A 64 -17.68 -2.29 -3.10
C ASN A 64 -17.07 -1.14 -3.89
N THR A 65 -17.93 -0.26 -4.42
CA THR A 65 -17.58 0.88 -5.27
C THR A 65 -17.27 2.15 -4.47
N ASN A 66 -17.41 2.12 -3.15
CA ASN A 66 -17.04 3.27 -2.32
C ASN A 66 -15.54 3.55 -2.48
N LEU A 67 -15.21 4.82 -2.70
CA LEU A 67 -13.87 5.28 -2.95
C LEU A 67 -13.24 5.78 -1.65
N THR A 68 -12.02 5.34 -1.36
CA THR A 68 -11.20 5.90 -0.29
C THR A 68 -9.87 6.40 -0.83
N PRO A 69 -9.34 7.51 -0.28
CA PRO A 69 -7.99 7.96 -0.59
C PRO A 69 -6.94 6.89 -0.31
N PHE A 70 -5.98 6.72 -1.22
CA PHE A 70 -4.85 5.80 -1.03
C PHE A 70 -3.90 6.24 0.09
N ASP A 71 -3.76 7.55 0.28
CA ASP A 71 -3.02 8.17 1.37
C ASP A 71 -3.84 9.35 1.91
N LEU A 72 -3.57 9.78 3.15
CA LEU A 72 -4.24 10.91 3.80
C LEU A 72 -4.10 12.21 2.97
N ILE A 73 -3.10 12.27 2.08
CA ILE A 73 -2.81 13.40 1.21
C ILE A 73 -3.04 12.99 -0.26
N LEU A 74 -4.24 13.26 -0.76
CA LEU A 74 -4.77 12.88 -2.09
C LEU A 74 -3.93 13.31 -3.32
N ALA A 75 -3.01 14.25 -3.19
CA ALA A 75 -2.42 14.94 -4.34
C ALA A 75 -0.94 15.31 -4.18
N ARG A 76 -0.21 14.71 -3.24
CA ARG A 76 1.22 15.00 -3.05
C ARG A 76 2.05 13.76 -3.31
N PHE A 77 2.94 13.87 -4.28
CA PHE A 77 4.01 12.90 -4.46
C PHE A 77 5.12 13.22 -3.46
N ASP A 78 5.12 12.53 -2.33
CA ASP A 78 6.13 12.66 -1.28
C ASP A 78 6.49 11.30 -0.68
N THR A 79 7.36 11.31 0.33
CA THR A 79 7.82 10.07 1.00
C THR A 79 6.88 9.57 2.09
N THR A 80 5.71 10.22 2.28
CA THR A 80 4.71 9.84 3.29
C THR A 80 4.21 8.42 3.04
N TYR A 81 4.07 8.02 1.77
CA TYR A 81 3.78 6.64 1.39
C TYR A 81 4.70 5.65 2.08
N PHE A 82 6.01 5.85 2.00
CA PHE A 82 7.00 4.95 2.61
C PHE A 82 6.92 4.99 4.14
N THR A 83 6.68 6.16 4.73
CA THR A 83 6.51 6.30 6.19
C THR A 83 5.28 5.54 6.68
N ASN A 84 4.19 5.57 5.90
CA ASN A 84 2.96 4.85 6.20
C ASN A 84 3.13 3.34 6.07
N LEU A 85 3.89 2.86 5.08
CA LEU A 85 4.25 1.44 4.97
C LEU A 85 4.95 0.91 6.23
N VAL A 86 5.94 1.65 6.76
CA VAL A 86 6.66 1.28 7.99
C VAL A 86 5.72 1.25 9.19
N LYS A 87 4.74 2.16 9.25
CA LYS A 87 3.69 2.20 10.27
C LYS A 87 2.58 1.16 10.05
N GLN A 88 2.71 0.27 9.06
CA GLN A 88 1.66 -0.70 8.68
C GLN A 88 0.33 -0.03 8.30
N ARG A 89 0.40 1.20 7.80
CA ARG A 89 -0.72 1.99 7.31
C ARG A 89 -0.70 1.96 5.79
N GLY A 90 -1.59 1.16 5.22
CA GLY A 90 -1.71 1.07 3.77
C GLY A 90 -2.60 -0.09 3.34
N TYR A 91 -2.98 -0.04 2.07
CA TYR A 91 -3.97 -0.96 1.50
C TYR A 91 -3.37 -2.20 0.84
N SER A 92 -2.11 -2.14 0.41
CA SER A 92 -1.50 -3.22 -0.37
C SER A 92 -0.99 -4.37 0.52
N PRO A 93 -1.28 -5.64 0.21
CA PRO A 93 -0.63 -6.79 0.86
C PRO A 93 0.90 -6.80 0.68
N LEU A 94 1.42 -6.06 -0.31
CA LEU A 94 2.85 -5.91 -0.53
C LEU A 94 3.53 -5.02 0.52
N ILE A 95 2.80 -4.43 1.48
CA ILE A 95 3.35 -3.61 2.58
C ILE A 95 4.46 -4.34 3.33
N LYS A 96 4.35 -5.64 3.63
CA LYS A 96 5.44 -6.37 4.31
C LYS A 96 6.74 -6.32 3.50
N HIS A 97 6.62 -6.56 2.20
CA HIS A 97 7.76 -6.60 1.29
C HIS A 97 8.34 -5.22 1.03
N PHE A 98 7.51 -4.19 0.88
CA PHE A 98 7.97 -2.81 0.69
C PHE A 98 8.43 -2.14 1.99
N SER A 99 7.85 -2.46 3.15
CA SER A 99 8.35 -2.03 4.47
C SER A 99 9.74 -2.61 4.72
N MET A 100 9.95 -3.89 4.39
CA MET A 100 11.25 -4.53 4.49
C MET A 100 12.24 -3.97 3.47
N MET A 101 11.79 -3.62 2.25
CA MET A 101 12.62 -2.98 1.24
C MET A 101 12.93 -1.50 1.56
N GLY A 102 12.02 -0.77 2.19
CA GLY A 102 12.23 0.59 2.69
C GLY A 102 13.31 0.62 3.78
N GLN A 103 13.25 -0.34 4.71
CA GLN A 103 14.30 -0.57 5.71
C GLN A 103 15.66 -0.93 5.09
N LEU A 104 15.66 -1.64 3.95
CA LEU A 104 16.89 -2.01 3.22
C LEU A 104 17.52 -0.85 2.41
N ILE A 105 16.79 0.25 2.22
CA ILE A 105 17.27 1.39 1.41
C ILE A 105 17.67 2.59 2.30
N ASN A 106 17.62 2.46 3.64
CA ASN A 106 17.89 3.56 4.58
C ASN A 106 17.06 4.82 4.24
N LEU A 107 15.75 4.63 4.03
CA LEU A 107 14.76 5.69 4.14
C LEU A 107 14.16 5.69 5.55
#